data_AF-A0A1H0EFH1-F1
#
_entry.id   AF-A0A1H0EFH1-F1
#
_cell.length_a   1.000
_cell.length_b   1.000
_cell.length_c   1.000
_cell.angle_alpha   90.00
_cell.angle_beta   90.00
_cell.angle_gamma   90.00
#
_symmetry.space_group_name_H-M   'P 1'
#
loop_
_entity.id
_entity.type
_entity.pdbx_description
1 polymer ?
#
loop_
_entity_poly.entity_id
_entity_poly.type
_entity_poly.pdbx_seq_one_letter_code
_entity_poly.pdbx_strand_id
1 'polypeptide(L)' 'MDHVLAGALHERVFAILGELECRQDSPAARILAEAWRAVLTHHRQTGSGSCEACGPRWRRHMCSVWRVAAAYFVRSAL' A
#
# COMPACT_ATOMS: atom_id res chain seq x y z
N MET A 1 -3.93 -15.22 0.48
CA MET A 1 -4.87 -14.11 0.69
C MET A 1 -5.89 -14.22 -0.42
N ASP A 2 -7.18 -14.09 -0.12
CA ASP A 2 -8.20 -14.08 -1.16
C ASP A 2 -7.95 -12.89 -2.10
N HIS A 3 -8.12 -13.09 -3.40
CA HIS A 3 -7.93 -12.06 -4.43
C HIS A 3 -8.77 -10.81 -4.16
N VAL A 4 -9.97 -11.01 -3.61
CA VAL A 4 -10.88 -9.95 -3.16
C VAL A 4 -10.24 -9.11 -2.04
N LEU A 5 -9.58 -9.75 -1.07
CA LEU A 5 -8.92 -9.06 0.04
C LEU A 5 -7.68 -8.28 -0.41
N ALA A 6 -6.93 -8.80 -1.37
CA ALA A 6 -5.77 -8.10 -1.92
C ALA A 6 -6.18 -6.83 -2.70
N GLY A 7 -7.23 -6.93 -3.52
CA GLY A 7 -7.81 -5.78 -4.23
C GLY A 7 -8.34 -4.71 -3.28
N ALA A 8 -9.15 -5.11 -2.30
CA ALA A 8 -9.72 -4.18 -1.32
C ALA A 8 -8.65 -3.46 -0.48
N LEU A 9 -7.58 -4.17 -0.09
CA LEU A 9 -6.45 -3.56 0.61
C LEU A 9 -5.75 -2.51 -0.26
N HIS A 10 -5.49 -2.83 -1.54
CA HIS A 10 -4.87 -1.91 -2.47
C HIS A 10 -5.70 -0.64 -2.64
N GLU A 11 -6.99 -0.78 -2.94
CA GLU A 11 -7.92 0.34 -3.10
C GLU A 11 -7.96 1.21 -1.84
N ARG A 12 -8.08 0.60 -0.65
CA ARG A 12 -8.16 1.36 0.60
C ARG A 12 -6.88 2.14 0.88
N VAL A 13 -5.70 1.53 0.70
CA VAL A 13 -4.41 2.21 0.91
C VAL A 13 -4.27 3.39 -0.05
N PHE A 14 -4.58 3.21 -1.35
CA PHE A 14 -4.45 4.28 -2.33
C PHE A 14 -5.46 5.42 -2.14
N ALA A 15 -6.67 5.11 -1.64
CA ALA A 15 -7.64 6.14 -1.26
C ALA A 15 -7.08 7.04 -0.14
N ILE A 16 -6.51 6.43 0.92
CA ILE A 16 -5.91 7.18 2.04
C ILE A 16 -4.72 8.02 1.58
N LEU A 17 -3.87 7.48 0.69
CA LEU A 17 -2.76 8.24 0.13
C LEU A 17 -3.26 9.44 -0.68
N GLY A 18 -4.32 9.28 -1.48
CA GLY A 18 -4.94 10.39 -2.21
C GLY A 18 -5.51 11.46 -1.28
N GLU A 19 -6.16 11.05 -0.19
CA GLU A 19 -6.64 11.99 0.84
C GLU A 19 -5.48 12.78 1.46
N LEU A 20 -4.36 12.13 1.76
CA LEU A 20 -3.17 12.78 2.33
C LEU A 20 -2.45 13.70 1.33
N GLU A 21 -2.44 13.35 0.04
CA GLU A 21 -1.89 14.21 -1.03
C GLU A 21 -2.70 15.50 -1.21
N CYS A 22 -4.02 15.44 -1.00
CA CYS A 22 -4.91 16.60 -1.09
C CYS A 22 -4.91 17.50 0.16
N ARG A 23 -4.27 17.08 1.26
CA ARG A 23 -4.18 17.90 2.49
C ARG A 23 -3.28 19.11 2.28
N GLN A 24 -3.86 20.30 2.46
CA GLN A 24 -3.16 21.58 2.29
C GLN A 24 -2.42 22.04 3.55
N ASP A 25 -2.79 21.50 4.71
CA ASP A 25 -2.29 21.89 6.03
C ASP A 25 -0.93 21.26 6.39
N SER A 26 -0.45 20.29 5.61
CA SER A 26 0.83 19.62 5.89
C SER A 26 1.60 19.24 4.60
N PRO A 27 2.57 20.08 4.17
CA PRO A 27 3.47 19.74 3.07
C PRO A 27 4.24 18.44 3.31
N ALA A 28 4.58 18.14 4.57
CA ALA A 28 5.25 16.90 4.95
C ALA A 28 4.36 15.67 4.72
N ALA A 29 3.05 15.77 5.00
CA ALA A 29 2.11 14.67 4.74
C ALA A 29 2.01 14.38 3.24
N ARG A 30 1.97 15.42 2.40
CA ARG A 30 1.95 15.28 0.94
C ARG A 30 3.21 14.57 0.42
N ILE A 31 4.40 15.03 0.84
CA ILE A 31 5.68 14.41 0.44
C ILE A 31 5.74 12.93 0.87
N LEU A 32 5.29 12.62 2.10
CA LEU A 32 5.25 11.24 2.58
C LEU A 32 4.25 10.38 1.80
N ALA A 33 3.09 10.91 1.45
CA ALA A 33 2.10 10.20 0.66
C ALA A 33 2.63 9.90 -0.76
N GLU A 34 3.24 10.88 -1.42
CA GLU A 34 3.91 10.72 -2.72
C GLU A 34 5.02 9.65 -2.65
N ALA A 35 5.85 9.67 -1.60
CA ALA A 35 6.90 8.68 -1.38
C ALA A 35 6.32 7.26 -1.20
N TRP A 36 5.25 7.11 -0.41
CA TRP A 36 4.57 5.83 -0.24
C TRP A 36 3.96 5.32 -1.55
N ARG A 37 3.38 6.21 -2.35
CA ARG A 37 2.84 5.88 -3.67
C ARG A 37 3.92 5.33 -4.60
N ALA A 38 5.09 5.95 -4.62
CA ALA A 38 6.24 5.48 -5.40
C ALA A 38 6.69 4.08 -4.95
N VAL A 39 6.84 3.87 -3.64
CA VAL A 39 7.25 2.58 -3.06
C VAL A 39 6.23 1.48 -3.36
N LEU A 40 4.93 1.74 -3.19
CA LEU A 40 3.87 0.75 -3.43
C LEU A 40 3.70 0.42 -4.92
N THR A 41 3.96 1.39 -5.80
CA THR A 41 4.01 1.16 -7.25
C THR A 41 5.16 0.22 -7.61
N HIS A 42 6.34 0.40 -7.00
CA HIS A 42 7.46 -0.53 -7.18
C HIS A 42 7.14 -1.92 -6.63
N HIS A 43 6.46 -1.98 -5.49
CA HIS A 43 6.01 -3.23 -4.87
C HIS A 43 4.62 -3.68 -5.33
N ARG A 44 4.31 -3.55 -6.62
CA ARG A 44 2.97 -3.90 -7.16
C ARG A 44 2.49 -5.27 -6.69
N GLN A 45 1.28 -5.32 -6.16
CA GLN A 45 0.60 -6.56 -5.83
C GLN A 45 -0.02 -7.18 -7.08
N THR A 46 0.17 -8.48 -7.22
CA THR A 46 -0.62 -9.35 -8.11
C THR A 46 -2.02 -9.53 -7.55
N GLY A 47 -2.95 -10.05 -8.38
CA GLY A 47 -4.30 -10.40 -7.92
C GLY A 47 -4.35 -11.41 -6.76
N SER A 48 -3.28 -12.16 -6.50
CA SER A 48 -3.20 -13.07 -5.34
C SER A 48 -2.65 -12.42 -4.06
N GLY A 49 -2.33 -11.11 -4.11
CA GLY A 49 -1.70 -10.36 -3.02
C GLY A 49 -0.18 -10.56 -2.92
N SER A 50 0.43 -11.31 -3.84
CA SER A 50 1.89 -11.48 -3.90
C SER A 50 2.57 -10.27 -4.55
N CYS A 51 3.81 -9.97 -4.15
CA CYS A 51 4.57 -8.82 -4.65
C CYS A 51 5.46 -9.20 -5.84
N GLU A 52 5.39 -8.44 -6.93
CA GLU A 52 6.18 -8.71 -8.14
C GLU A 52 7.67 -8.41 -7.96
N ALA A 53 8.00 -7.33 -7.25
CA ALA A 53 9.38 -6.94 -6.99
C ALA A 53 10.14 -7.87 -6.02
N CYS A 54 9.46 -8.58 -5.13
CA CYS A 54 10.14 -9.35 -4.07
C CYS A 54 10.70 -10.71 -4.53
N GLY A 55 10.67 -11.05 -5.81
CA GLY A 55 11.28 -12.28 -6.32
C GLY A 55 10.57 -13.58 -5.88
N PRO A 56 11.04 -14.75 -6.35
CA PRO A 56 10.31 -16.02 -6.25
C PRO A 56 10.01 -16.49 -4.82
N ARG A 57 10.93 -16.21 -3.90
CA ARG A 57 10.85 -16.63 -2.48
C ARG A 57 9.65 -16.02 -1.75
N TRP A 58 9.14 -14.89 -2.22
CA TRP A 58 8.07 -14.14 -1.54
C TRP A 58 6.74 -14.19 -2.29
N ARG A 59 6.63 -14.95 -3.40
CA ARG A 59 5.40 -15.04 -4.22
C ARG A 59 4.19 -15.66 -3.53
N ARG A 60 4.35 -16.26 -2.35
CA ARG A 60 3.23 -16.87 -1.59
C ARG A 60 2.70 -15.97 -0.47
N HIS A 61 3.38 -14.87 -0.15
CA HIS A 61 3.07 -14.04 1.00
C HIS A 61 3.09 -12.55 0.64
N MET A 62 2.36 -11.77 1.43
CA MET A 62 2.42 -10.31 1.35
C MET A 62 3.80 -9.83 1.80
N CYS A 63 4.44 -8.98 0.98
CA CYS A 63 5.77 -8.47 1.30
C CYS A 63 5.74 -7.51 2.50
N SER A 64 6.92 -7.18 3.05
CA SER A 64 7.05 -6.28 4.20
C SER A 64 6.43 -4.91 3.94
N VAL A 65 6.63 -4.35 2.75
CA VAL A 65 6.06 -3.03 2.38
C VAL A 65 4.54 -3.02 2.52
N TRP A 66 3.86 -4.00 1.94
CA TRP A 66 2.40 -4.11 2.04
C TRP A 66 1.92 -4.47 3.44
N ARG A 67 2.71 -5.22 4.23
CA ARG A 67 2.43 -5.44 5.66
C ARG A 67 2.47 -4.14 6.45
N VAL A 68 3.44 -3.27 6.20
CA VAL A 68 3.52 -1.95 6.84
C VAL A 68 2.35 -1.07 6.37
N ALA A 69 2.09 -1.01 5.07
CA ALA A 69 0.97 -0.22 4.55
C ALA A 69 -0.38 -0.65 5.16
N ALA A 70 -0.66 -1.94 5.23
CA ALA A 70 -1.86 -2.47 5.89
C ALA A 70 -1.93 -2.08 7.37
N ALA A 71 -0.81 -2.19 8.09
CA ALA A 71 -0.76 -1.88 9.52
C ALA A 71 -0.96 -0.39 9.83
N TYR A 72 -0.44 0.51 9.00
CA TYR A 72 -0.44 1.94 9.32
C TYR A 72 -1.53 2.74 8.61
N PHE A 73 -1.92 2.37 7.39
CA PHE A 73 -3.00 3.05 6.69
C PHE A 73 -4.37 2.45 7.02
N VAL A 74 -4.50 1.12 7.10
CA VAL A 74 -5.82 0.51 7.30
C VAL A 74 -6.14 0.30 8.77
N ARG A 75 -5.22 -0.29 9.54
CA ARG A 75 -5.48 -0.59 10.95
C ARG A 75 -5.49 0.65 11.85
N SER A 76 -4.81 1.74 11.47
CA SER A 76 -4.87 3.02 12.20
C SER A 76 -6.06 3.90 11.82
N ALA A 77 -6.86 3.51 10.82
CA ALA A 77 -8.03 4.26 10.34
C ALA A 77 -9.35 3.71 10.91
N LEU A 78 -9.28 2.80 11.89
CA LEU A 78 -10.37 2.29 12.72
C LEU A 78 -10.12 2.74 14.16
#